data_AF-A0AAN7TMI2-F1
#
_entry.id   AF-A0AAN7TMI2-F1
#
_cell.length_a   1.000
_cell.length_b   1.000
_cell.length_c   1.000
_cell.angle_alpha   90.00
_cell.angle_beta   90.00
_cell.angle_gamma   90.00
#
_symmetry.space_group_name_H-M   'P 1'
#
loop_
_entity.id
_entity.type
_entity.pdbx_description
1 polymer ?
#
loop_
_entity_poly.entity_id
_entity_poly.type
_entity_poly.pdbx_seq_one_letter_code
_entity_poly.pdbx_strand_id
1 'polypeptide(L)'
;MIDDSSANVWKLIPTRRSQMVINYQQDLIYSPTPIAPVPNKNEQPNQQLQQNQLQPNIDQHMQLEQQLHLQLQQQALQQQQQQPPIQQQSSISATTQETTGFFPVERHGHTTCLYKNKVILFGGTPDGSHGLCDLYFLYLDTYSWVEIKTKGNAPNGRYRHSAIIIEDKMYIFGGYRSKCLNDLHVLDLETFTWSEPICSGEAPSARSSHSVCSVGKKMILFGGSGARYSNELFSLDTVTMRWTKHDVLGTPPSERWCHTMCSFGKKVVTFGGSNDKRKDNKVYILDTDTMEWSQPPTSGNCPIPRQLHTAVAIGESMIVFGGWGKHQELNDLYILNTRTMKWVCPKIDNVIPCCRQLHSAWVYNGKMYTLGGYFKNKRMIDVYCFTPEQTVSTLREFCIETIVEDVFKYVPMFNHFPEEILYQIFSRLSQAGKLIPLQLDYLIRKSYLADQVALVLSTNKNGGTIEETPNPI
;
A
#
# COMPACT_ATOMS: atom_id res chain seq x y z
N MET A 1 -29.57 -36.25 -41.67
CA MET A 1 -29.72 -37.72 -41.56
C MET A 1 -28.61 -38.15 -40.60
N ILE A 2 -28.90 -38.43 -39.32
CA ILE A 2 -29.68 -39.58 -38.79
C ILE A 2 -28.90 -40.87 -39.12
N ASP A 3 -28.47 -41.73 -38.19
CA ASP A 3 -28.68 -41.91 -36.72
C ASP A 3 -27.35 -42.49 -36.14
N ASP A 4 -26.95 -42.46 -34.87
CA ASP A 4 -27.57 -42.65 -33.55
C ASP A 4 -28.00 -44.11 -33.21
N SER A 5 -27.36 -44.71 -32.21
CA SER A 5 -27.88 -45.86 -31.47
C SER A 5 -27.16 -46.04 -30.13
N SER A 6 -27.64 -45.28 -29.14
CA SER A 6 -28.28 -45.80 -27.91
C SER A 6 -27.60 -46.97 -27.18
N ALA A 7 -27.04 -46.78 -25.98
CA ALA A 7 -27.74 -46.79 -24.67
C ALA A 7 -28.19 -48.20 -24.19
N ASN A 8 -27.84 -48.64 -22.96
CA ASN A 8 -28.67 -48.63 -21.73
C ASN A 8 -27.98 -49.53 -20.67
N VAL A 9 -28.22 -49.55 -19.34
CA VAL A 9 -28.68 -48.60 -18.28
C VAL A 9 -28.32 -49.29 -16.92
N TRP A 10 -28.02 -48.62 -15.79
CA TRP A 10 -28.85 -48.45 -14.57
C TRP A 10 -28.05 -47.55 -13.57
N LYS A 11 -28.50 -46.30 -13.27
CA LYS A 11 -29.28 -45.82 -12.09
C LYS A 11 -28.61 -46.08 -10.72
N LEU A 12 -28.43 -45.08 -9.82
CA LEU A 12 -29.48 -44.32 -9.11
C LEU A 12 -29.07 -42.88 -8.67
N ILE A 13 -30.02 -42.13 -8.08
CA ILE A 13 -30.18 -40.66 -7.91
C ILE A 13 -30.48 -40.38 -6.40
N PRO A 14 -30.15 -39.22 -5.74
CA PRO A 14 -30.57 -37.87 -6.15
C PRO A 14 -29.64 -36.65 -5.93
N THR A 15 -29.77 -35.70 -6.87
CA THR A 15 -29.38 -34.29 -6.75
C THR A 15 -30.56 -33.42 -6.29
N ARG A 16 -30.31 -32.32 -5.56
CA ARG A 16 -31.22 -31.15 -5.51
C ARG A 16 -30.60 -29.96 -6.23
N ARG A 17 -31.37 -29.37 -7.15
CA ARG A 17 -31.13 -28.07 -7.79
C ARG A 17 -32.42 -27.26 -7.62
N SER A 18 -32.30 -25.97 -7.33
CA SER A 18 -33.41 -25.00 -7.47
C SER A 18 -32.88 -23.72 -8.13
N GLN A 19 -33.46 -23.42 -9.29
CA GLN A 19 -33.58 -22.08 -9.90
C GLN A 19 -34.55 -21.23 -9.05
N MET A 20 -34.78 -19.91 -9.20
CA MET A 20 -34.40 -18.81 -10.12
C MET A 20 -34.95 -17.48 -9.52
N VAL A 21 -34.46 -16.29 -9.95
CA VAL A 21 -35.25 -15.04 -10.27
C VAL A 21 -36.13 -14.36 -9.17
N ILE A 22 -36.38 -13.03 -9.06
CA ILE A 22 -35.84 -11.71 -9.51
C ILE A 22 -36.54 -10.59 -8.65
N ASN A 23 -35.94 -9.39 -8.52
CA ASN A 23 -36.51 -8.05 -8.17
C ASN A 23 -37.02 -7.61 -6.76
N TYR A 24 -36.33 -6.58 -6.23
CA TYR A 24 -36.73 -5.17 -5.95
C TYR A 24 -37.98 -4.74 -5.12
N GLN A 25 -37.72 -3.70 -4.30
CA GLN A 25 -38.59 -2.65 -3.70
C GLN A 25 -39.59 -3.05 -2.57
N GLN A 26 -39.35 -2.57 -1.34
CA GLN A 26 -39.84 -1.31 -0.71
C GLN A 26 -41.30 -1.38 -0.25
N ASP A 27 -41.56 -1.38 1.07
CA ASP A 27 -41.98 -0.15 1.76
C ASP A 27 -42.05 -0.28 3.30
N LEU A 28 -42.20 0.86 3.98
CA LEU A 28 -42.30 1.02 5.44
C LEU A 28 -43.68 0.64 5.99
N ILE A 29 -43.75 0.34 7.31
CA ILE A 29 -44.57 1.06 8.31
C ILE A 29 -44.41 0.40 9.69
N TYR A 30 -44.21 1.23 10.73
CA TYR A 30 -44.28 0.83 12.15
C TYR A 30 -45.71 1.00 12.68
N SER A 31 -46.19 0.06 13.52
CA SER A 31 -47.37 0.28 14.37
C SER A 31 -47.27 -0.51 15.69
N PRO A 32 -47.73 0.04 16.83
CA PRO A 32 -47.37 -0.46 18.17
C PRO A 32 -48.34 -1.50 18.76
N THR A 33 -47.88 -2.24 19.77
CA THR A 33 -48.66 -3.20 20.56
C THR A 33 -49.49 -2.54 21.68
N PRO A 34 -50.67 -3.09 22.06
CA PRO A 34 -51.58 -2.44 23.01
C PRO A 34 -51.37 -2.80 24.49
N ILE A 35 -51.93 -1.96 25.37
CA ILE A 35 -51.92 -2.05 26.83
C ILE A 35 -53.08 -2.94 27.35
N ALA A 36 -52.87 -3.68 28.45
CA ALA A 36 -53.89 -4.47 29.14
C ALA A 36 -54.50 -3.72 30.36
N PRO A 37 -55.76 -4.01 30.76
CA PRO A 37 -56.54 -3.12 31.64
C PRO A 37 -56.43 -3.41 33.14
N VAL A 38 -56.78 -2.39 33.93
CA VAL A 38 -56.85 -2.38 35.41
C VAL A 38 -58.25 -2.79 35.91
N PRO A 39 -58.37 -3.59 36.99
CA PRO A 39 -59.60 -3.73 37.75
C PRO A 39 -59.63 -2.78 38.95
N ASN A 40 -60.79 -2.14 39.17
CA ASN A 40 -61.02 -1.17 40.23
C ASN A 40 -61.67 -1.85 41.46
N LYS A 41 -61.30 -1.47 42.69
CA LYS A 41 -62.13 -1.62 43.90
C LYS A 41 -61.64 -0.76 45.05
N ASN A 42 -62.56 -0.01 45.66
CA ASN A 42 -62.33 0.79 46.85
C ASN A 42 -62.23 -0.09 48.10
N GLU A 43 -61.37 0.30 49.06
CA GLU A 43 -61.74 0.40 50.48
C GLU A 43 -60.64 1.14 51.28
N GLN A 44 -61.07 1.96 52.23
CA GLN A 44 -60.29 2.62 53.29
C GLN A 44 -61.01 2.29 54.61
N PRO A 45 -60.36 2.21 55.79
CA PRO A 45 -59.54 3.32 56.28
C PRO A 45 -58.33 3.00 57.20
N ASN A 46 -57.58 4.05 57.52
CA ASN A 46 -56.78 4.27 58.74
C ASN A 46 -55.74 3.22 59.17
N GLN A 47 -54.45 3.60 59.05
CA GLN A 47 -53.57 3.73 60.23
C GLN A 47 -52.33 4.58 59.92
N GLN A 48 -52.40 5.88 60.24
CA GLN A 48 -51.21 6.69 60.52
C GLN A 48 -50.61 6.19 61.84
N LEU A 49 -49.45 5.48 61.83
CA LEU A 49 -48.60 5.29 63.03
C LEU A 49 -47.24 4.60 62.72
N GLN A 50 -46.51 4.99 61.67
CA GLN A 50 -45.14 4.46 61.46
C GLN A 50 -44.14 5.35 60.67
N GLN A 51 -44.38 6.67 60.56
CA GLN A 51 -43.55 7.55 59.71
C GLN A 51 -42.40 8.31 60.43
N ASN A 52 -42.20 8.13 61.74
CA ASN A 52 -41.21 8.91 62.52
C ASN A 52 -39.91 8.17 62.89
N GLN A 53 -39.48 7.16 62.12
CA GLN A 53 -38.17 6.50 62.31
C GLN A 53 -37.32 6.34 61.02
N LEU A 54 -37.80 6.78 59.85
CA LEU A 54 -37.09 6.59 58.58
C LEU A 54 -36.36 7.83 58.04
N GLN A 55 -36.64 9.03 58.58
CA GLN A 55 -36.05 10.27 58.09
C GLN A 55 -34.52 10.38 58.22
N PRO A 56 -33.86 9.93 59.32
CA PRO A 56 -32.40 10.09 59.48
C PRO A 56 -31.55 9.31 58.46
N ASN A 57 -32.11 8.25 57.85
CA ASN A 57 -31.38 7.37 56.94
C ASN A 57 -31.26 7.93 55.51
N ILE A 58 -32.22 8.76 55.07
CA ILE A 58 -32.25 9.25 53.68
C ILE A 58 -31.15 10.28 53.46
N ASP A 59 -30.96 11.22 54.39
CA ASP A 59 -29.95 12.28 54.26
C ASP A 59 -28.51 11.71 54.35
N GLN A 60 -28.28 10.70 55.20
CA GLN A 60 -27.00 9.99 55.25
C GLN A 60 -26.71 9.22 53.96
N HIS A 61 -27.71 8.54 53.38
CA HIS A 61 -27.54 7.81 52.13
C HIS A 61 -27.27 8.76 50.95
N MET A 62 -27.93 9.93 50.91
CA MET A 62 -27.73 10.95 49.90
C MET A 62 -26.33 11.60 49.99
N GLN A 63 -25.81 11.82 51.20
CA GLN A 63 -24.44 12.28 51.41
C GLN A 63 -23.40 11.23 51.00
N LEU A 64 -23.65 9.94 51.26
CA LEU A 64 -22.79 8.85 50.80
C LEU A 64 -22.73 8.77 49.27
N GLU A 65 -23.87 8.89 48.60
CA GLU A 65 -23.94 8.92 47.14
C GLU A 65 -23.22 10.11 46.53
N GLN A 66 -23.36 11.31 47.11
CA GLN A 66 -22.58 12.48 46.68
C GLN A 66 -21.07 12.28 46.86
N GLN A 67 -20.62 11.73 48.00
CA GLN A 67 -19.20 11.43 48.21
C GLN A 67 -18.69 10.40 47.20
N LEU A 68 -19.43 9.31 46.96
CA LEU A 68 -19.07 8.30 45.98
C LEU A 68 -18.99 8.89 44.56
N HIS A 69 -19.94 9.75 44.17
CA HIS A 69 -19.93 10.42 42.88
C HIS A 69 -18.72 11.37 42.73
N LEU A 70 -18.38 12.12 43.78
CA LEU A 70 -17.20 13.00 43.79
C LEU A 70 -15.89 12.19 43.69
N GLN A 71 -15.83 11.04 44.37
CA GLN A 71 -14.66 10.15 44.36
C GLN A 71 -14.48 9.48 42.98
N LEU A 72 -15.57 9.09 42.33
CA LEU A 72 -15.58 8.60 40.95
C LEU A 72 -15.14 9.69 39.94
N GLN A 73 -15.59 10.94 40.11
CA GLN A 73 -15.10 12.06 39.30
C GLN A 73 -13.59 12.31 39.49
N GLN A 74 -13.08 12.25 40.72
CA GLN A 74 -11.66 12.41 40.99
C GLN A 74 -10.82 11.26 40.41
N GLN A 75 -11.31 10.01 40.46
CA GLN A 75 -10.68 8.88 39.78
C GLN A 75 -10.69 9.04 38.25
N ALA A 76 -11.78 9.52 37.66
CA ALA A 76 -11.84 9.80 36.22
C ALA A 76 -10.86 10.90 35.79
N LEU A 77 -10.71 11.97 36.59
CA LEU A 77 -9.73 13.04 36.38
C LEU A 77 -8.28 12.53 36.50
N GLN A 78 -7.99 11.67 37.49
CA GLN A 78 -6.67 11.04 37.63
C GLN A 78 -6.37 10.08 36.46
N GLN A 79 -7.37 9.34 35.95
CA GLN A 79 -7.20 8.50 34.75
C GLN A 79 -6.98 9.34 33.47
N GLN A 80 -7.60 10.51 33.35
CA GLN A 80 -7.30 11.46 32.26
C GLN A 80 -5.86 12.00 32.32
N GLN A 81 -5.35 12.29 33.53
CA GLN A 81 -3.96 12.76 33.73
C GLN A 81 -2.90 11.65 33.57
N GLN A 82 -3.30 10.38 33.56
CA GLN A 82 -2.43 9.22 33.30
C GLN A 82 -2.44 8.75 31.83
N GLN A 83 -3.16 9.44 30.93
CA GLN A 83 -3.01 9.15 29.51
C GLN A 83 -1.58 9.50 29.08
N PRO A 84 -0.87 8.60 28.36
CA PRO A 84 0.42 8.95 27.78
C PRO A 84 0.23 10.15 26.85
N PRO A 85 1.24 11.04 26.69
CA PRO A 85 1.14 12.17 25.80
C PRO A 85 0.70 11.69 24.43
N ILE A 86 -0.32 12.36 23.86
CA ILE A 86 -0.91 12.00 22.57
C ILE A 86 0.23 11.91 21.56
N GLN A 87 0.62 10.68 21.21
CA GLN A 87 1.50 10.46 20.07
C GLN A 87 0.70 10.96 18.88
N GLN A 88 1.15 12.05 18.25
CA GLN A 88 0.59 12.51 16.99
C GLN A 88 0.64 11.33 16.02
N GLN A 89 -0.52 10.73 15.77
CA GLN A 89 -0.63 9.58 14.90
C GLN A 89 -0.30 10.07 13.50
N SER A 90 0.85 9.64 12.97
CA SER A 90 1.35 10.08 11.67
C SER A 90 0.27 9.95 10.60
N SER A 91 -0.02 11.06 9.93
CA SER A 91 -0.99 11.15 8.85
C SER A 91 -0.36 10.80 7.51
N ILE A 92 -1.22 10.41 6.56
CA ILE A 92 -0.91 10.38 5.13
C ILE A 92 -2.07 11.01 4.39
N SER A 93 -1.78 12.05 3.62
CA SER A 93 -2.76 12.65 2.72
C SER A 93 -2.95 11.77 1.48
N ALA A 94 -4.21 11.49 1.15
CA ALA A 94 -4.60 10.81 -0.09
C ALA A 94 -5.46 11.74 -0.96
N THR A 95 -5.18 11.74 -2.27
CA THR A 95 -5.85 12.60 -3.26
C THR A 95 -6.16 11.81 -4.52
N THR A 96 -7.34 12.04 -5.10
CA THR A 96 -7.64 11.54 -6.45
C THR A 96 -6.90 12.41 -7.47
N GLN A 97 -6.33 11.80 -8.50
CA GLN A 97 -5.75 12.51 -9.63
C GLN A 97 -6.74 12.46 -10.79
N GLU A 98 -7.22 13.62 -11.22
CA GLU A 98 -8.02 13.71 -12.45
C GLU A 98 -7.11 13.40 -13.65
N THR A 99 -7.57 12.52 -14.53
CA THR A 99 -6.84 12.13 -15.73
C THR A 99 -7.66 12.45 -16.97
N THR A 100 -7.00 12.64 -18.11
CA THR A 100 -7.63 13.05 -19.38
C THR A 100 -7.18 12.16 -20.54
N GLY A 101 -7.70 12.38 -21.75
CA GLY A 101 -7.23 11.69 -22.96
C GLY A 101 -7.95 10.38 -23.28
N PHE A 102 -7.24 9.42 -23.86
CA PHE A 102 -7.79 8.14 -24.30
C PHE A 102 -7.79 7.14 -23.15
N PHE A 103 -8.89 7.09 -22.39
CA PHE A 103 -9.00 6.26 -21.19
C PHE A 103 -8.93 4.75 -21.51
N PRO A 104 -8.07 3.98 -20.80
CA PRO A 104 -8.20 2.54 -20.76
C PRO A 104 -9.51 2.13 -20.07
N VAL A 105 -10.17 1.08 -20.58
CA VAL A 105 -11.35 0.47 -19.93
C VAL A 105 -11.05 0.08 -18.48
N GLU A 106 -12.02 0.27 -17.58
CA GLU A 106 -11.97 -0.16 -16.17
C GLU A 106 -11.52 -1.62 -16.05
N ARG A 107 -10.51 -1.89 -15.22
CA ARG A 107 -9.84 -3.20 -15.23
C ARG A 107 -9.13 -3.55 -13.93
N HIS A 108 -8.90 -4.85 -13.74
CA HIS A 108 -8.11 -5.40 -12.65
C HIS A 108 -7.15 -6.48 -13.13
N GLY A 109 -6.13 -6.80 -12.33
CA GLY A 109 -5.09 -7.75 -12.69
C GLY A 109 -4.23 -7.31 -13.88
N HIS A 110 -4.22 -6.01 -14.17
CA HIS A 110 -3.29 -5.35 -15.07
C HIS A 110 -1.95 -5.12 -14.34
N THR A 111 -0.91 -4.74 -15.07
CA THR A 111 0.35 -4.27 -14.47
C THR A 111 0.60 -2.82 -14.83
N THR A 112 1.38 -2.13 -13.99
CA THR A 112 1.94 -0.81 -14.28
C THR A 112 3.43 -0.80 -14.01
N CYS A 113 4.20 -0.16 -14.90
CA CYS A 113 5.61 0.12 -14.68
C CYS A 113 5.90 1.60 -14.91
N LEU A 114 6.61 2.25 -13.99
CA LEU A 114 7.13 3.61 -14.22
C LEU A 114 8.31 3.53 -15.21
N TYR A 115 8.30 4.40 -16.21
CA TYR A 115 9.43 4.62 -17.11
C TYR A 115 9.60 6.11 -17.40
N LYS A 116 10.69 6.69 -16.93
CA LYS A 116 10.97 8.14 -17.05
C LYS A 116 9.80 8.95 -16.45
N ASN A 117 9.13 9.82 -17.19
CA ASN A 117 8.00 10.65 -16.73
C ASN A 117 6.60 10.05 -17.01
N LYS A 118 6.50 8.76 -17.32
CA LYS A 118 5.23 8.10 -17.70
C LYS A 118 5.07 6.73 -17.06
N VAL A 119 3.82 6.33 -16.86
CA VAL A 119 3.44 5.00 -16.39
C VAL A 119 2.92 4.19 -17.56
N ILE A 120 3.52 3.02 -17.79
CA ILE A 120 3.07 2.06 -18.78
C ILE A 120 2.05 1.14 -18.12
N LEU A 121 0.82 1.13 -18.62
CA LEU A 121 -0.21 0.14 -18.25
C LEU A 121 -0.28 -0.93 -19.35
N PHE A 122 -0.34 -2.21 -18.94
CA PHE A 122 -0.57 -3.31 -19.88
C PHE A 122 -1.60 -4.32 -19.35
N GLY A 123 -2.49 -4.73 -20.26
CA GLY A 123 -3.39 -5.87 -20.09
C GLY A 123 -4.36 -5.75 -18.91
N GLY A 124 -4.60 -6.86 -18.21
CA GLY A 124 -5.65 -6.98 -17.20
C GLY A 124 -6.96 -7.49 -17.79
N THR A 125 -8.06 -7.34 -17.06
CA THR A 125 -9.39 -7.80 -17.50
C THR A 125 -10.53 -6.91 -16.98
N PRO A 126 -11.53 -6.59 -17.82
CA PRO A 126 -12.69 -5.79 -17.42
C PRO A 126 -13.76 -6.63 -16.68
N ASP A 127 -13.80 -7.94 -16.89
CA ASP A 127 -14.88 -8.83 -16.46
C ASP A 127 -14.41 -10.06 -15.67
N GLY A 128 -13.11 -10.35 -15.64
CA GLY A 128 -12.54 -11.51 -14.97
C GLY A 128 -12.41 -12.76 -15.86
N SER A 129 -12.78 -12.68 -17.14
CA SER A 129 -12.73 -13.77 -18.11
C SER A 129 -11.95 -13.41 -19.38
N HIS A 130 -12.04 -12.18 -19.87
CA HIS A 130 -11.32 -11.71 -21.05
C HIS A 130 -10.06 -10.95 -20.67
N GLY A 131 -8.88 -11.49 -21.02
CA GLY A 131 -7.60 -10.81 -20.87
C GLY A 131 -7.37 -9.80 -21.99
N LEU A 132 -6.90 -8.60 -21.64
CA LEU A 132 -6.55 -7.51 -22.56
C LEU A 132 -5.05 -7.57 -22.93
N CYS A 133 -4.70 -7.04 -24.11
CA CYS A 133 -3.32 -6.93 -24.63
C CYS A 133 -2.99 -5.50 -25.12
N ASP A 134 -3.79 -4.53 -24.71
CA ASP A 134 -3.61 -3.11 -24.98
C ASP A 134 -2.51 -2.52 -24.08
N LEU A 135 -1.85 -1.47 -24.59
CA LEU A 135 -0.77 -0.76 -23.90
C LEU A 135 -1.05 0.74 -23.90
N TYR A 136 -1.01 1.34 -22.72
CA TYR A 136 -1.27 2.76 -22.52
C TYR A 136 -0.11 3.44 -21.80
N PHE A 137 0.14 4.70 -22.13
CA PHE A 137 0.94 5.60 -21.30
C PHE A 137 0.01 6.56 -20.56
N LEU A 138 0.21 6.69 -19.25
CA LEU A 138 -0.20 7.86 -18.48
C LEU A 138 1.03 8.77 -18.33
N TYR A 139 1.01 9.94 -18.97
CA TYR A 139 2.04 10.95 -18.78
C TYR A 139 1.80 11.66 -17.44
N LEU A 140 2.82 11.74 -16.59
CA LEU A 140 2.68 12.23 -15.21
C LEU A 140 2.72 13.75 -15.08
N ASP A 141 3.24 14.45 -16.09
CA ASP A 141 3.29 15.92 -16.12
C ASP A 141 1.93 16.54 -16.49
N THR A 142 1.11 15.80 -17.24
CA THR A 142 -0.19 16.24 -17.79
C THR A 142 -1.38 15.40 -17.31
N TYR A 143 -1.12 14.29 -16.61
CA TYR A 143 -2.09 13.26 -16.25
C TYR A 143 -2.95 12.76 -17.44
N SER A 144 -2.39 12.78 -18.65
CA SER A 144 -3.09 12.39 -19.88
C SER A 144 -2.77 10.95 -20.32
N TRP A 145 -3.82 10.18 -20.59
CA TRP A 145 -3.76 8.84 -21.17
C TRP A 145 -3.62 8.86 -22.69
N VAL A 146 -2.73 8.02 -23.21
CA VAL A 146 -2.54 7.77 -24.64
C VAL A 146 -2.43 6.26 -24.89
N GLU A 147 -3.25 5.73 -25.80
CA GLU A 147 -3.10 4.35 -26.29
C GLU A 147 -1.90 4.26 -27.23
N ILE A 148 -1.02 3.26 -27.03
CA ILE A 148 0.22 3.11 -27.78
C ILE A 148 0.14 1.89 -28.69
N LYS A 149 0.29 2.12 -29.99
CA LYS A 149 0.39 1.03 -30.97
C LYS A 149 1.83 0.50 -30.99
N THR A 150 1.99 -0.78 -30.68
CA THR A 150 3.27 -1.50 -30.65
C THR A 150 3.42 -2.40 -31.88
N LYS A 151 4.65 -2.84 -32.16
CA LYS A 151 4.99 -3.73 -33.29
C LYS A 151 5.55 -5.06 -32.78
N GLY A 152 5.78 -6.02 -33.67
CA GLY A 152 6.44 -7.29 -33.35
C GLY A 152 5.52 -8.31 -32.64
N ASN A 153 6.13 -9.24 -31.91
CA ASN A 153 5.46 -10.42 -31.35
C ASN A 153 4.80 -10.09 -30.00
N ALA A 154 3.71 -9.33 -30.06
CA ALA A 154 3.01 -8.84 -28.87
C ALA A 154 2.37 -9.98 -28.04
N PRO A 155 2.42 -9.91 -26.70
CA PRO A 155 1.76 -10.88 -25.84
C PRO A 155 0.24 -10.96 -26.08
N ASN A 156 -0.27 -12.18 -26.15
CA ASN A 156 -1.71 -12.45 -26.09
C ASN A 156 -2.35 -11.82 -24.84
N GLY A 157 -3.64 -11.48 -24.94
CA GLY A 157 -4.39 -10.82 -23.88
C GLY A 157 -4.44 -11.62 -22.57
N ARG A 158 -4.10 -10.96 -21.45
CA ARG A 158 -3.77 -11.64 -20.18
C ARG A 158 -3.99 -10.75 -18.95
N TYR A 159 -4.27 -11.39 -17.82
CA TYR A 159 -4.38 -10.75 -16.50
C TYR A 159 -3.64 -11.56 -15.43
N ARG A 160 -3.34 -10.94 -14.28
CA ARG A 160 -2.53 -11.53 -13.20
C ARG A 160 -1.16 -12.03 -13.67
N HIS A 161 -0.63 -11.41 -14.72
CA HIS A 161 0.76 -11.54 -15.16
C HIS A 161 1.65 -10.64 -14.29
N SER A 162 2.96 -10.83 -14.38
CA SER A 162 3.92 -9.87 -13.84
C SER A 162 4.51 -9.00 -14.94
N ALA A 163 4.85 -7.75 -14.63
CA ALA A 163 5.68 -6.92 -15.48
C ALA A 163 6.68 -6.10 -14.66
N ILE A 164 7.89 -5.94 -15.17
CA ILE A 164 8.91 -5.02 -14.65
C ILE A 164 9.66 -4.36 -15.78
N ILE A 165 10.36 -3.27 -15.45
CA ILE A 165 11.31 -2.62 -16.35
C ILE A 165 12.71 -2.80 -15.78
N ILE A 166 13.64 -3.25 -16.63
CA ILE A 166 15.07 -3.28 -16.36
C ILE A 166 15.72 -2.57 -17.54
N GLU A 167 16.41 -1.45 -17.25
CA GLU A 167 16.93 -0.53 -18.27
C GLU A 167 15.79 -0.05 -19.21
N ASP A 168 16.01 0.02 -20.51
CA ASP A 168 15.00 0.48 -21.48
C ASP A 168 14.14 -0.67 -22.06
N LYS A 169 13.93 -1.73 -21.27
CA LYS A 169 13.12 -2.90 -21.67
C LYS A 169 12.09 -3.29 -20.60
N MET A 170 10.85 -3.50 -21.02
CA MET A 170 9.76 -4.00 -20.18
C MET A 170 9.58 -5.51 -20.41
N TYR A 171 9.70 -6.29 -19.34
CA TYR A 171 9.58 -7.75 -19.34
C TYR A 171 8.21 -8.13 -18.80
N ILE A 172 7.47 -8.97 -19.52
CA ILE A 172 6.18 -9.54 -19.10
C ILE A 172 6.32 -11.07 -19.01
N PHE A 173 5.95 -11.64 -17.87
CA PHE A 173 5.99 -13.09 -17.67
C PHE A 173 4.64 -13.66 -17.21
N GLY A 174 4.23 -14.73 -17.89
CA GLY A 174 3.09 -15.57 -17.52
C GLY A 174 1.76 -14.82 -17.44
N GLY A 175 0.98 -15.15 -16.40
CA GLY A 175 -0.39 -14.67 -16.20
C GLY A 175 -1.45 -15.70 -16.59
N TYR A 176 -2.68 -15.25 -16.76
CA TYR A 176 -3.85 -16.09 -17.04
C TYR A 176 -4.65 -15.55 -18.23
N ARG A 177 -5.21 -16.46 -19.03
CA ARG A 177 -6.22 -16.19 -20.07
C ARG A 177 -7.34 -17.25 -20.02
N SER A 178 -7.14 -18.39 -20.69
CA SER A 178 -7.95 -19.61 -20.54
C SER A 178 -7.22 -20.69 -19.72
N LYS A 179 -5.92 -20.50 -19.53
CA LYS A 179 -5.00 -21.28 -18.70
C LYS A 179 -3.93 -20.33 -18.16
N CYS A 180 -3.14 -20.77 -17.19
CA CYS A 180 -1.91 -20.08 -16.82
C CYS A 180 -0.88 -20.15 -17.98
N LEU A 181 0.02 -19.16 -18.02
CA LEU A 181 1.03 -18.99 -19.06
C LEU A 181 2.46 -19.02 -18.45
N ASN A 182 3.47 -19.37 -19.24
CA ASN A 182 4.91 -19.35 -18.91
C ASN A 182 5.76 -18.68 -20.00
N ASP A 183 5.13 -17.95 -20.91
CA ASP A 183 5.78 -17.15 -21.93
C ASP A 183 6.46 -15.92 -21.30
N LEU A 184 7.57 -15.50 -21.91
CA LEU A 184 8.26 -14.25 -21.61
C LEU A 184 8.22 -13.36 -22.85
N HIS A 185 7.59 -12.19 -22.72
CA HIS A 185 7.63 -11.17 -23.77
C HIS A 185 8.46 -9.97 -23.28
N VAL A 186 9.20 -9.36 -24.21
CA VAL A 186 10.02 -8.18 -23.94
C VAL A 186 9.65 -7.08 -24.92
N LEU A 187 9.15 -5.96 -24.39
CA LEU A 187 8.95 -4.72 -25.15
C LEU A 187 10.20 -3.86 -25.02
N ASP A 188 10.78 -3.54 -26.16
CA ASP A 188 11.79 -2.50 -26.26
C ASP A 188 11.13 -1.11 -26.17
N LEU A 189 11.54 -0.29 -25.20
CA LEU A 189 10.87 0.98 -24.86
C LEU A 189 11.36 2.18 -25.69
N GLU A 190 12.38 1.99 -26.53
CA GLU A 190 12.84 2.98 -27.50
C GLU A 190 12.13 2.80 -28.84
N THR A 191 11.98 1.56 -29.30
CA THR A 191 11.41 1.20 -30.60
C THR A 191 9.94 0.77 -30.57
N PHE A 192 9.38 0.57 -29.37
CA PHE A 192 8.03 0.03 -29.13
C PHE A 192 7.73 -1.29 -29.86
N THR A 193 8.77 -2.14 -29.95
CA THR A 193 8.70 -3.45 -30.61
C THR A 193 8.78 -4.57 -29.60
N TRP A 194 7.80 -5.48 -29.65
CA TRP A 194 7.75 -6.70 -28.85
C TRP A 194 8.58 -7.81 -29.47
N SER A 195 9.21 -8.58 -28.60
CA SER A 195 9.89 -9.83 -28.89
C SER A 195 9.47 -10.92 -27.90
N GLU A 196 9.59 -12.18 -28.31
CA GLU A 196 9.47 -13.36 -27.46
C GLU A 196 10.85 -14.04 -27.47
N PRO A 197 11.79 -13.62 -26.60
CA PRO A 197 13.17 -14.10 -26.65
C PRO A 197 13.29 -15.56 -26.19
N ILE A 198 14.08 -16.34 -26.94
CA ILE A 198 14.43 -17.70 -26.54
C ILE A 198 15.26 -17.63 -25.26
N CYS A 199 14.71 -18.18 -24.17
CA CYS A 199 15.39 -18.25 -22.88
C CYS A 199 16.07 -19.62 -22.70
N SER A 200 17.19 -19.64 -21.99
CA SER A 200 17.90 -20.88 -21.62
C SER A 200 17.71 -21.22 -20.13
N GLY A 201 18.07 -22.44 -19.72
CA GLY A 201 18.02 -22.87 -18.32
C GLY A 201 16.62 -23.31 -17.84
N GLU A 202 16.42 -23.28 -16.52
CA GLU A 202 15.21 -23.82 -15.87
C GLU A 202 14.11 -22.77 -15.73
N ALA A 203 13.30 -22.63 -16.77
CA ALA A 203 12.19 -21.68 -16.79
C ALA A 203 11.06 -22.06 -15.80
N PRO A 204 10.35 -21.08 -15.21
CA PRO A 204 9.21 -21.35 -14.34
C PRO A 204 8.06 -22.01 -15.10
N SER A 205 7.37 -22.95 -14.43
CA SER A 205 6.12 -23.54 -14.93
C SER A 205 4.99 -22.50 -15.05
N ALA A 206 3.99 -22.80 -15.88
CA ALA A 206 2.88 -21.88 -16.20
C ALA A 206 2.13 -21.41 -14.95
N ARG A 207 2.12 -20.09 -14.72
CA ARG A 207 1.65 -19.47 -13.47
C ARG A 207 1.05 -18.08 -13.66
N SER A 208 0.17 -17.72 -12.75
CA SER A 208 -0.40 -16.38 -12.58
C SER A 208 -0.33 -15.97 -11.10
N SER A 209 -0.48 -14.68 -10.80
CA SER A 209 -0.48 -14.17 -9.43
C SER A 209 0.77 -14.53 -8.61
N HIS A 210 1.89 -14.78 -9.29
CA HIS A 210 3.25 -14.74 -8.73
C HIS A 210 3.67 -13.27 -8.55
N SER A 211 4.68 -13.04 -7.73
CA SER A 211 5.34 -11.72 -7.65
C SER A 211 6.70 -11.76 -8.33
N VAL A 212 7.16 -10.58 -8.73
CA VAL A 212 8.51 -10.34 -9.24
C VAL A 212 9.07 -9.05 -8.67
N CYS A 213 10.39 -8.91 -8.67
CA CYS A 213 11.08 -7.63 -8.51
C CYS A 213 12.42 -7.64 -9.26
N SER A 214 12.98 -6.47 -9.51
CA SER A 214 14.31 -6.30 -10.10
C SER A 214 15.39 -6.21 -9.02
N VAL A 215 16.47 -6.98 -9.15
CA VAL A 215 17.69 -6.82 -8.35
C VAL A 215 18.88 -6.73 -9.31
N GLY A 216 19.40 -5.52 -9.49
CA GLY A 216 20.31 -5.22 -10.60
C GLY A 216 19.68 -5.57 -11.95
N LYS A 217 20.41 -6.30 -12.80
CA LYS A 217 19.93 -6.80 -14.10
C LYS A 217 19.21 -8.16 -14.03
N LYS A 218 18.73 -8.57 -12.85
CA LYS A 218 18.00 -9.84 -12.66
C LYS A 218 16.55 -9.60 -12.28
N MET A 219 15.63 -10.35 -12.90
CA MET A 219 14.26 -10.48 -12.40
C MET A 219 14.22 -11.63 -11.40
N ILE A 220 13.87 -11.36 -10.14
CA ILE A 220 13.60 -12.37 -9.13
C ILE A 220 12.10 -12.66 -9.15
N LEU A 221 11.71 -13.93 -9.29
CA LEU A 221 10.32 -14.40 -9.34
C LEU A 221 10.05 -15.39 -8.21
N PHE A 222 8.93 -15.23 -7.50
CA PHE A 222 8.53 -16.14 -6.43
C PHE A 222 7.06 -16.58 -6.51
N GLY A 223 6.86 -17.87 -6.26
CA GLY A 223 5.55 -18.49 -6.06
C GLY A 223 4.57 -18.35 -7.23
N GLY A 224 3.30 -18.11 -6.91
CA GLY A 224 2.18 -18.00 -7.85
C GLY A 224 1.24 -19.21 -7.83
N SER A 225 0.26 -19.19 -8.74
CA SER A 225 -0.74 -20.24 -8.96
C SER A 225 -0.66 -20.77 -10.40
N GLY A 226 -0.38 -22.06 -10.53
CA GLY A 226 -0.39 -22.84 -11.77
C GLY A 226 -1.28 -24.06 -11.63
N ALA A 227 -0.75 -25.26 -11.93
CA ALA A 227 -1.42 -26.52 -11.58
C ALA A 227 -1.58 -26.72 -10.05
N ARG A 228 -0.72 -26.06 -9.26
CA ARG A 228 -0.78 -25.92 -7.79
C ARG A 228 -0.27 -24.52 -7.42
N TYR A 229 -0.40 -24.12 -6.16
CA TYR A 229 0.40 -23.00 -5.65
C TYR A 229 1.85 -23.41 -5.54
N SER A 230 2.74 -22.42 -5.69
CA SER A 230 4.19 -22.62 -5.66
C SER A 230 4.83 -21.77 -4.56
N ASN A 231 5.93 -22.27 -3.98
CA ASN A 231 6.94 -21.52 -3.23
C ASN A 231 8.30 -21.56 -3.95
N GLU A 232 8.33 -21.90 -5.23
CA GLU A 232 9.58 -21.94 -5.99
C GLU A 232 10.12 -20.53 -6.21
N LEU A 233 11.44 -20.41 -6.13
CA LEU A 233 12.21 -19.21 -6.40
C LEU A 233 12.95 -19.36 -7.74
N PHE A 234 12.86 -18.35 -8.59
CA PHE A 234 13.57 -18.30 -9.87
C PHE A 234 14.24 -16.94 -10.04
N SER A 235 15.33 -16.90 -10.81
CA SER A 235 15.85 -15.65 -11.36
C SER A 235 16.03 -15.75 -12.87
N LEU A 236 15.60 -14.72 -13.60
CA LEU A 236 16.03 -14.49 -14.98
C LEU A 236 17.17 -13.49 -14.97
N ASP A 237 18.32 -13.87 -15.53
CA ASP A 237 19.38 -12.95 -15.88
C ASP A 237 19.06 -12.30 -17.25
N THR A 238 18.84 -10.98 -17.27
CA THR A 238 18.36 -10.27 -18.48
C THR A 238 19.46 -9.98 -19.51
N VAL A 239 20.74 -10.18 -19.16
CA VAL A 239 21.86 -10.03 -20.10
C VAL A 239 22.05 -11.32 -20.90
N THR A 240 21.95 -12.47 -20.23
CA THR A 240 22.15 -13.80 -20.83
C THR A 240 20.86 -14.50 -21.24
N MET A 241 19.70 -13.93 -20.89
CA MET A 241 18.36 -14.52 -21.06
C MET A 241 18.28 -15.96 -20.49
N ARG A 242 18.94 -16.17 -19.35
CA ARG A 242 19.01 -17.47 -18.68
C ARG A 242 18.18 -17.47 -17.40
N TRP A 243 17.27 -18.43 -17.32
CA TRP A 243 16.57 -18.77 -16.09
C TRP A 243 17.41 -19.71 -15.21
N THR A 244 17.41 -19.42 -13.92
CA THR A 244 17.93 -20.28 -12.87
C THR A 244 16.82 -20.54 -11.87
N LYS A 245 16.53 -21.81 -11.62
CA LYS A 245 15.75 -22.24 -10.45
C LYS A 245 16.67 -22.24 -9.24
N HIS A 246 16.22 -21.71 -8.11
CA HIS A 246 16.97 -21.70 -6.86
C HIS A 246 16.34 -22.65 -5.84
N ASP A 247 17.19 -23.26 -5.02
CA ASP A 247 16.74 -24.02 -3.86
C ASP A 247 16.09 -23.10 -2.83
N VAL A 248 15.06 -23.62 -2.16
CA VAL A 248 14.22 -22.83 -1.24
C VAL A 248 14.77 -22.99 0.18
N LEU A 249 15.85 -22.26 0.47
CA LEU A 249 16.67 -22.39 1.68
C LEU A 249 16.20 -21.47 2.84
N GLY A 250 16.62 -21.80 4.07
CA GLY A 250 16.39 -20.99 5.27
C GLY A 250 14.99 -21.16 5.87
N THR A 251 14.28 -20.05 6.11
CA THR A 251 12.92 -19.99 6.66
C THR A 251 11.93 -19.42 5.63
N PRO A 252 11.64 -20.17 4.55
CA PRO A 252 10.95 -19.66 3.39
C PRO A 252 9.45 -19.40 3.62
N PRO A 253 8.83 -18.56 2.78
CA PRO A 253 7.38 -18.49 2.68
C PRO A 253 6.81 -19.83 2.18
N SER A 254 5.74 -20.31 2.81
CA SER A 254 4.93 -21.41 2.25
C SER A 254 4.38 -21.03 0.87
N GLU A 255 3.94 -22.03 0.11
CA GLU A 255 3.35 -21.88 -1.21
C GLU A 255 2.26 -20.81 -1.20
N ARG A 256 2.31 -19.88 -2.16
CA ARG A 256 1.41 -18.73 -2.16
C ARG A 256 1.23 -18.05 -3.50
N TRP A 257 0.07 -17.41 -3.65
CA TRP A 257 -0.28 -16.50 -4.73
C TRP A 257 -0.81 -15.18 -4.15
N CYS A 258 -0.85 -14.13 -4.97
CA CYS A 258 -1.39 -12.81 -4.60
C CYS A 258 -0.75 -12.17 -3.35
N HIS A 259 0.52 -12.49 -3.13
CA HIS A 259 1.45 -11.78 -2.24
C HIS A 259 2.06 -10.58 -2.99
N THR A 260 2.95 -9.84 -2.33
CA THR A 260 3.76 -8.79 -2.97
C THR A 260 5.25 -8.94 -2.62
N MET A 261 6.12 -8.40 -3.48
CA MET A 261 7.58 -8.35 -3.29
C MET A 261 8.08 -6.93 -3.52
N CYS A 262 9.08 -6.51 -2.73
CA CYS A 262 9.75 -5.22 -2.86
C CYS A 262 11.26 -5.39 -2.65
N SER A 263 12.07 -4.84 -3.56
CA SER A 263 13.53 -4.88 -3.52
C SER A 263 14.10 -3.69 -2.74
N PHE A 264 14.94 -3.98 -1.74
CA PHE A 264 15.69 -3.02 -0.92
C PHE A 264 17.18 -3.34 -1.08
N GLY A 265 17.79 -2.80 -2.15
CA GLY A 265 19.13 -3.18 -2.57
C GLY A 265 19.20 -4.66 -2.93
N LYS A 266 19.99 -5.43 -2.16
CA LYS A 266 20.16 -6.89 -2.30
C LYS A 266 19.20 -7.74 -1.46
N LYS A 267 18.20 -7.13 -0.83
CA LYS A 267 17.20 -7.84 -0.02
C LYS A 267 15.83 -7.71 -0.65
N VAL A 268 15.08 -8.80 -0.71
CA VAL A 268 13.72 -8.81 -1.26
C VAL A 268 12.74 -9.11 -0.15
N VAL A 269 11.96 -8.10 0.23
CA VAL A 269 10.93 -8.18 1.26
C VAL A 269 9.64 -8.66 0.62
N THR A 270 9.10 -9.76 1.15
CA THR A 270 7.87 -10.41 0.67
C THR A 270 6.81 -10.35 1.75
N PHE A 271 5.59 -9.97 1.38
CA PHE A 271 4.48 -9.81 2.32
C PHE A 271 3.17 -10.46 1.83
N GLY A 272 2.46 -11.08 2.78
CA GLY A 272 1.11 -11.60 2.62
C GLY A 272 0.94 -12.71 1.58
N GLY A 273 -0.20 -12.68 0.90
CA GLY A 273 -0.68 -13.73 0.00
C GLY A 273 -1.49 -14.81 0.72
N SER A 274 -1.84 -15.88 -0.01
CA SER A 274 -2.48 -17.06 0.58
C SER A 274 -2.04 -18.35 -0.10
N ASN A 275 -2.24 -19.47 0.59
CA ASN A 275 -2.66 -20.73 -0.01
C ASN A 275 -4.10 -21.03 0.43
N ASP A 276 -4.79 -22.00 -0.20
CA ASP A 276 -6.21 -22.31 0.06
C ASP A 276 -6.55 -22.51 1.56
N LYS A 277 -5.55 -22.89 2.36
CA LYS A 277 -5.70 -23.12 3.80
C LYS A 277 -5.66 -21.83 4.62
N ARG A 278 -4.81 -20.87 4.27
CA ARG A 278 -4.62 -19.62 5.05
C ARG A 278 -4.09 -18.46 4.24
N LYS A 279 -4.56 -17.26 4.59
CA LYS A 279 -3.88 -15.99 4.29
C LYS A 279 -2.69 -15.80 5.22
N ASP A 280 -1.71 -15.01 4.80
CA ASP A 280 -0.52 -14.68 5.59
C ASP A 280 -0.44 -13.18 5.90
N ASN A 281 0.20 -12.82 7.01
CA ASN A 281 0.65 -11.46 7.34
C ASN A 281 2.10 -11.42 7.85
N LYS A 282 2.84 -12.53 7.77
CA LYS A 282 4.25 -12.52 8.11
C LYS A 282 5.05 -11.87 6.99
N VAL A 283 6.15 -11.22 7.39
CA VAL A 283 7.17 -10.73 6.48
C VAL A 283 8.25 -11.79 6.31
N TYR A 284 8.76 -11.90 5.09
CA TYR A 284 9.87 -12.75 4.72
C TYR A 284 10.89 -11.92 3.96
N ILE A 285 12.18 -12.16 4.18
CA ILE A 285 13.27 -11.47 3.49
C ILE A 285 14.17 -12.50 2.84
N LEU A 286 14.25 -12.48 1.52
CA LEU A 286 15.25 -13.19 0.74
C LEU A 286 16.51 -12.32 0.64
N ASP A 287 17.66 -12.87 1.00
CA ASP A 287 18.95 -12.27 0.65
C ASP A 287 19.37 -12.75 -0.75
N THR A 288 19.67 -11.83 -1.68
CA THR A 288 19.96 -12.22 -3.07
C THR A 288 21.42 -12.54 -3.34
N ASP A 289 22.32 -12.36 -2.38
CA ASP A 289 23.70 -12.86 -2.50
C ASP A 289 23.76 -14.36 -2.16
N THR A 290 23.00 -14.80 -1.14
CA THR A 290 22.98 -16.22 -0.71
C THR A 290 21.78 -17.02 -1.25
N MET A 291 20.73 -16.35 -1.72
CA MET A 291 19.41 -16.93 -2.06
C MET A 291 18.69 -17.61 -0.87
N GLU A 292 19.04 -17.26 0.36
CA GLU A 292 18.41 -17.80 1.57
C GLU A 292 17.28 -16.92 2.11
N TRP A 293 16.22 -17.54 2.63
CA TRP A 293 15.10 -16.83 3.26
C TRP A 293 15.25 -16.68 4.77
N SER A 294 14.87 -15.52 5.27
CA SER A 294 14.70 -15.22 6.69
C SER A 294 13.27 -14.77 7.01
N GLN A 295 12.78 -15.16 8.18
CA GLN A 295 11.53 -14.67 8.78
C GLN A 295 11.85 -13.84 10.04
N PRO A 296 12.21 -12.56 9.90
CA PRO A 296 12.37 -11.68 11.05
C PRO A 296 11.03 -11.45 11.78
N PRO A 297 11.03 -11.31 13.12
CA PRO A 297 9.85 -10.90 13.85
C PRO A 297 9.46 -9.46 13.47
N THR A 298 8.15 -9.19 13.39
CA THR A 298 7.61 -7.84 13.13
C THR A 298 6.84 -7.33 14.34
N SER A 299 6.91 -6.03 14.59
CA SER A 299 6.27 -5.37 15.75
C SER A 299 5.39 -4.18 15.32
N GLY A 300 4.68 -3.57 16.27
CA GLY A 300 3.81 -2.42 16.01
C GLY A 300 2.44 -2.81 15.48
N ASN A 301 1.85 -1.93 14.65
CA ASN A 301 0.51 -2.11 14.11
C ASN A 301 0.54 -3.04 12.90
N CYS A 302 0.75 -4.34 13.13
CA CYS A 302 0.85 -5.35 12.07
C CYS A 302 -0.47 -5.45 11.27
N PRO A 303 -0.42 -5.50 9.93
CA PRO A 303 -1.61 -5.68 9.11
C PRO A 303 -2.25 -7.07 9.33
N ILE A 304 -3.56 -7.16 9.16
CA ILE A 304 -4.26 -8.46 9.13
C ILE A 304 -3.81 -9.33 7.92
N PRO A 305 -3.90 -10.67 8.01
CA PRO A 305 -3.61 -11.58 6.90
C PRO A 305 -4.39 -11.25 5.63
N ARG A 306 -3.65 -10.99 4.54
CA ARG A 306 -4.22 -10.41 3.32
C ARG A 306 -3.58 -10.88 2.02
N GLN A 307 -4.36 -10.85 0.96
CA GLN A 307 -3.92 -11.10 -0.43
C GLN A 307 -4.51 -10.04 -1.38
N LEU A 308 -4.10 -10.04 -2.65
CA LEU A 308 -4.63 -9.14 -3.71
C LEU A 308 -4.38 -7.64 -3.45
N HIS A 309 -3.51 -7.32 -2.48
CA HIS A 309 -3.04 -5.99 -2.12
C HIS A 309 -1.92 -5.55 -3.07
N THR A 310 -1.58 -4.26 -3.07
CA THR A 310 -0.32 -3.77 -3.66
C THR A 310 0.68 -3.44 -2.56
N ALA A 311 1.96 -3.44 -2.94
CA ALA A 311 3.01 -2.89 -2.12
C ALA A 311 4.05 -2.19 -2.98
N VAL A 312 4.69 -1.16 -2.43
CA VAL A 312 5.77 -0.41 -3.07
C VAL A 312 6.90 -0.12 -2.07
N ALA A 313 8.13 0.00 -2.57
CA ALA A 313 9.28 0.45 -1.79
C ALA A 313 9.49 1.95 -1.95
N ILE A 314 9.49 2.70 -0.85
CA ILE A 314 9.91 4.12 -0.82
C ILE A 314 10.91 4.28 0.33
N GLY A 315 12.15 4.67 0.01
CA GLY A 315 13.24 4.72 0.98
C GLY A 315 13.46 3.35 1.65
N GLU A 316 13.58 3.34 2.99
CA GLU A 316 13.63 2.11 3.81
C GLU A 316 12.26 1.56 4.22
N SER A 317 11.20 1.89 3.48
CA SER A 317 9.82 1.55 3.83
C SER A 317 9.11 0.77 2.74
N MET A 318 8.44 -0.33 3.12
CA MET A 318 7.46 -1.02 2.28
C MET A 318 6.07 -0.50 2.64
N ILE A 319 5.42 0.17 1.71
CA ILE A 319 4.05 0.67 1.87
C ILE A 319 3.09 -0.34 1.25
N VAL A 320 2.09 -0.80 2.00
CA VAL A 320 1.08 -1.78 1.59
C VAL A 320 -0.29 -1.11 1.57
N PHE A 321 -1.05 -1.29 0.49
CA PHE A 321 -2.41 -0.76 0.38
C PHE A 321 -3.45 -1.83 0.01
N GLY A 322 -4.56 -1.82 0.75
CA GLY A 322 -5.78 -2.54 0.44
C GLY A 322 -5.66 -4.06 0.36
N GLY A 323 -6.38 -4.65 -0.60
CA GLY A 323 -6.48 -6.10 -0.81
C GLY A 323 -7.72 -6.76 -0.19
N TRP A 324 -7.56 -8.02 0.23
CA TRP A 324 -8.63 -8.85 0.82
C TRP A 324 -8.18 -9.53 2.11
N GLY A 325 -8.84 -9.18 3.22
CA GLY A 325 -8.64 -9.75 4.55
C GLY A 325 -9.44 -11.04 4.76
N LYS A 326 -9.78 -11.38 6.02
CA LYS A 326 -10.46 -12.66 6.34
C LYS A 326 -11.74 -12.85 5.52
N HIS A 327 -12.65 -11.87 5.52
CA HIS A 327 -13.88 -11.84 4.72
C HIS A 327 -14.25 -10.43 4.21
N GLN A 328 -13.29 -9.50 4.10
CA GLN A 328 -13.56 -8.10 3.75
C GLN A 328 -12.55 -7.56 2.74
N GLU A 329 -13.01 -6.74 1.80
CA GLU A 329 -12.15 -5.90 0.97
C GLU A 329 -11.56 -4.75 1.80
N LEU A 330 -10.34 -4.33 1.47
CA LEU A 330 -9.54 -3.43 2.28
C LEU A 330 -9.16 -2.14 1.52
N ASN A 331 -9.12 -1.02 2.25
CA ASN A 331 -8.57 0.29 1.87
C ASN A 331 -7.68 0.89 2.98
N ASP A 332 -7.17 0.05 3.86
CA ASP A 332 -6.18 0.42 4.86
C ASP A 332 -4.78 0.55 4.22
N LEU A 333 -3.98 1.45 4.77
CA LEU A 333 -2.59 1.67 4.38
C LEU A 333 -1.69 1.34 5.56
N TYR A 334 -0.64 0.58 5.31
CA TYR A 334 0.38 0.22 6.30
C TYR A 334 1.77 0.53 5.78
N ILE A 335 2.67 0.93 6.68
CA ILE A 335 4.08 1.15 6.37
C ILE A 335 4.90 0.22 7.26
N LEU A 336 5.73 -0.63 6.64
CA LEU A 336 6.78 -1.39 7.31
C LEU A 336 8.10 -0.64 7.12
N ASN A 337 8.72 -0.19 8.20
CA ASN A 337 10.12 0.21 8.15
C ASN A 337 10.99 -1.07 8.13
N THR A 338 11.74 -1.29 7.04
CA THR A 338 12.48 -2.54 6.81
C THR A 338 13.78 -2.64 7.60
N ARG A 339 14.20 -1.57 8.28
CA ARG A 339 15.36 -1.53 9.18
C ARG A 339 15.01 -2.05 10.58
N THR A 340 13.85 -1.65 11.10
CA THR A 340 13.37 -1.95 12.45
C THR A 340 12.33 -3.08 12.49
N MET A 341 11.81 -3.48 11.33
CA MET A 341 10.70 -4.44 11.18
C MET A 341 9.43 -4.03 11.94
N LYS A 342 9.24 -2.72 12.15
CA LYS A 342 8.07 -2.15 12.81
C LYS A 342 7.05 -1.68 11.77
N TRP A 343 5.81 -2.11 11.95
CA TRP A 343 4.65 -1.64 11.21
C TRP A 343 4.01 -0.43 11.89
N VAL A 344 3.59 0.54 11.08
CA VAL A 344 2.66 1.59 11.46
C VAL A 344 1.44 1.57 10.54
N CYS A 345 0.28 1.92 11.12
CA CYS A 345 -0.97 2.13 10.41
C CYS A 345 -1.29 3.64 10.52
N PRO A 346 -0.78 4.47 9.59
CA PRO A 346 -1.07 5.90 9.58
C PRO A 346 -2.56 6.13 9.31
N LYS A 347 -3.07 7.27 9.77
CA LYS A 347 -4.42 7.71 9.39
C LYS A 347 -4.35 8.22 7.94
N ILE A 348 -5.32 7.84 7.11
CA ILE A 348 -5.49 8.42 5.77
C ILE A 348 -6.39 9.65 5.90
N ASP A 349 -5.87 10.82 5.57
CA ASP A 349 -6.58 12.09 5.56
C ASP A 349 -6.98 12.51 4.14
N ASN A 350 -7.92 13.46 4.06
CA ASN A 350 -8.59 13.92 2.84
C ASN A 350 -9.47 12.83 2.20
N VAL A 351 -9.02 12.20 1.10
CA VAL A 351 -9.86 11.27 0.32
C VAL A 351 -9.42 9.84 0.57
N ILE A 352 -10.16 9.11 1.41
CA ILE A 352 -9.95 7.67 1.60
C ILE A 352 -10.40 6.93 0.32
N PRO A 353 -9.50 6.23 -0.40
CA PRO A 353 -9.90 5.46 -1.57
C PRO A 353 -10.84 4.32 -1.15
N CYS A 354 -11.76 3.90 -2.02
CA CYS A 354 -12.58 2.73 -1.73
C CYS A 354 -11.73 1.45 -1.64
N CYS A 355 -12.24 0.44 -0.93
CA CYS A 355 -11.61 -0.87 -0.83
C CYS A 355 -11.30 -1.44 -2.20
N ARG A 356 -10.09 -1.96 -2.43
CA ARG A 356 -9.65 -2.37 -3.78
C ARG A 356 -8.70 -3.54 -3.81
N GLN A 357 -8.87 -4.39 -4.83
CA GLN A 357 -8.12 -5.62 -5.06
C GLN A 357 -7.64 -5.72 -6.49
N LEU A 358 -6.49 -6.39 -6.71
CA LEU A 358 -5.87 -6.54 -8.03
C LEU A 358 -5.75 -5.20 -8.79
N HIS A 359 -5.57 -4.13 -8.03
CA HIS A 359 -5.11 -2.84 -8.50
C HIS A 359 -3.60 -2.90 -8.72
N SER A 360 -3.05 -1.93 -9.43
CA SER A 360 -1.60 -1.75 -9.55
C SER A 360 -1.13 -0.57 -8.71
N ALA A 361 0.18 -0.46 -8.50
CA ALA A 361 0.80 0.64 -7.79
C ALA A 361 2.19 0.94 -8.34
N TRP A 362 2.64 2.19 -8.18
CA TRP A 362 4.00 2.63 -8.48
C TRP A 362 4.42 3.74 -7.52
N VAL A 363 5.69 4.13 -7.62
CA VAL A 363 6.27 5.25 -6.86
C VAL A 363 6.69 6.31 -7.85
N TYR A 364 6.37 7.58 -7.57
CA TYR A 364 6.89 8.70 -8.34
C TYR A 364 7.08 9.91 -7.41
N ASN A 365 8.23 10.57 -7.49
CA ASN A 365 8.62 11.72 -6.65
C ASN A 365 8.34 11.50 -5.14
N GLY A 366 8.70 10.34 -4.61
CA GLY A 366 8.53 9.97 -3.20
C GLY A 366 7.10 9.65 -2.75
N LYS A 367 6.13 9.67 -3.68
CA LYS A 367 4.71 9.38 -3.43
C LYS A 367 4.33 8.01 -3.96
N MET A 368 3.43 7.33 -3.26
CA MET A 368 2.80 6.10 -3.74
C MET A 368 1.59 6.46 -4.59
N TYR A 369 1.46 5.83 -5.75
CA TYR A 369 0.26 5.90 -6.57
C TYR A 369 -0.38 4.52 -6.69
N THR A 370 -1.70 4.49 -6.84
CA THR A 370 -2.46 3.27 -7.16
C THR A 370 -3.40 3.51 -8.32
N LEU A 371 -3.66 2.47 -9.11
CA LEU A 371 -4.55 2.52 -10.26
C LEU A 371 -5.53 1.36 -10.30
N GLY A 372 -6.82 1.70 -10.46
CA GLY A 372 -7.88 0.78 -10.82
C GLY A 372 -8.07 -0.39 -9.84
N GLY A 373 -8.19 -1.60 -10.40
CA GLY A 373 -8.57 -2.79 -9.63
C GLY A 373 -10.09 -2.93 -9.57
N TYR A 374 -10.60 -3.58 -8.52
CA TYR A 374 -12.05 -3.74 -8.33
C TYR A 374 -12.49 -3.70 -6.86
N PHE A 375 -13.75 -3.32 -6.66
CA PHE A 375 -14.51 -3.40 -5.41
C PHE A 375 -15.84 -4.08 -5.69
N LYS A 376 -16.16 -5.18 -4.98
CA LYS A 376 -17.34 -6.02 -5.26
C LYS A 376 -17.38 -6.40 -6.75
N ASN A 377 -18.35 -5.85 -7.51
CA ASN A 377 -18.48 -6.06 -8.95
C ASN A 377 -17.96 -4.90 -9.81
N LYS A 378 -17.69 -3.72 -9.21
CA LYS A 378 -17.23 -2.52 -9.91
C LYS A 378 -15.72 -2.60 -10.15
N ARG A 379 -15.30 -2.52 -11.43
CA ARG A 379 -13.90 -2.28 -11.80
C ARG A 379 -13.65 -0.78 -11.77
N MET A 380 -12.39 -0.38 -11.81
CA MET A 380 -12.00 1.03 -11.78
C MET A 380 -10.81 1.28 -12.71
N ILE A 381 -10.60 2.55 -13.06
CA ILE A 381 -9.37 3.06 -13.69
C ILE A 381 -8.94 4.39 -13.04
N ASP A 382 -9.37 4.59 -11.79
CA ASP A 382 -9.06 5.77 -10.99
C ASP A 382 -7.60 5.78 -10.51
N VAL A 383 -6.99 6.97 -10.49
CA VAL A 383 -5.64 7.17 -9.97
C VAL A 383 -5.72 7.85 -8.62
N TYR A 384 -5.12 7.23 -7.60
CA TYR A 384 -4.96 7.83 -6.27
C TYR A 384 -3.48 8.03 -5.95
N CYS A 385 -3.16 9.21 -5.42
CA CYS A 385 -1.84 9.58 -4.92
C CYS A 385 -1.87 9.67 -3.39
N PHE A 386 -1.00 8.90 -2.73
CA PHE A 386 -0.70 9.00 -1.30
C PHE A 386 0.63 9.71 -1.10
N THR A 387 0.68 10.70 -0.22
CA THR A 387 1.92 11.41 0.14
C THR A 387 2.37 10.96 1.53
N PRO A 388 3.37 10.06 1.66
CA PRO A 388 3.89 9.66 2.96
C PRO A 388 4.77 10.79 3.51
N GLU A 389 4.27 11.48 4.55
CA GLU A 389 4.97 12.58 5.21
C GLU A 389 6.39 12.16 5.64
N GLN A 390 6.51 10.95 6.20
CA GLN A 390 7.75 10.38 6.73
C GLN A 390 8.80 10.01 5.67
N THR A 391 8.43 9.82 4.40
CA THR A 391 9.39 9.34 3.38
C THR A 391 9.92 10.46 2.48
N VAL A 392 9.15 11.55 2.33
CA VAL A 392 9.72 12.80 1.82
C VAL A 392 10.61 13.43 2.89
N SER A 393 10.23 13.40 4.17
CA SER A 393 11.06 13.96 5.26
C SER A 393 12.40 13.21 5.40
N THR A 394 12.41 11.88 5.54
CA THR A 394 13.66 11.12 5.78
C THR A 394 14.66 11.17 4.63
N LEU A 395 14.21 11.16 3.36
CA LEU A 395 15.13 11.33 2.22
C LEU A 395 15.64 12.77 2.14
N ARG A 396 14.76 13.76 2.37
CA ARG A 396 15.11 15.19 2.44
C ARG A 396 16.12 15.45 3.56
N GLU A 397 15.88 14.91 4.75
CA GLU A 397 16.77 14.93 5.91
C GLU A 397 18.10 14.27 5.59
N PHE A 398 18.13 13.07 5.01
CA PHE A 398 19.40 12.41 4.61
C PHE A 398 20.20 13.25 3.60
N CYS A 399 19.54 13.85 2.60
CA CYS A 399 20.21 14.76 1.67
C CYS A 399 20.71 16.03 2.38
N ILE A 400 19.93 16.60 3.30
CA ILE A 400 20.34 17.77 4.08
C ILE A 400 21.55 17.43 4.97
N GLU A 401 21.54 16.32 5.70
CA GLU A 401 22.69 15.88 6.51
C GLU A 401 23.93 15.63 5.63
N THR A 402 23.78 14.99 4.46
CA THR A 402 24.88 14.81 3.48
C THR A 402 25.43 16.14 2.95
N ILE A 403 24.58 17.16 2.77
CA ILE A 403 25.00 18.51 2.39
C ILE A 403 25.65 19.23 3.58
N VAL A 404 25.15 19.03 4.80
CA VAL A 404 25.71 19.62 6.03
C VAL A 404 27.08 19.00 6.39
N GLU A 405 27.35 17.76 5.99
CA GLU A 405 28.69 17.15 6.09
C GLU A 405 29.76 17.87 5.25
N ASP A 406 29.45 18.20 3.99
CA ASP A 406 30.36 18.86 3.04
C ASP A 406 29.62 19.96 2.25
N VAL A 407 29.32 21.07 2.92
CA VAL A 407 28.43 22.12 2.38
C VAL A 407 29.01 22.82 1.15
N PHE A 408 30.32 23.06 1.13
CA PHE A 408 30.98 23.83 0.08
C PHE A 408 30.92 23.14 -1.29
N LYS A 409 30.95 21.80 -1.32
CA LYS A 409 30.78 20.99 -2.54
C LYS A 409 29.45 21.24 -3.26
N TYR A 410 28.38 21.59 -2.53
CA TYR A 410 27.03 21.74 -3.09
C TYR A 410 26.62 23.20 -3.33
N VAL A 411 27.46 24.18 -2.99
CA VAL A 411 27.21 25.63 -3.19
C VAL A 411 26.73 25.97 -4.61
N PRO A 412 27.34 25.43 -5.71
CA PRO A 412 26.87 25.73 -7.07
C PRO A 412 25.41 25.31 -7.34
N MET A 413 24.86 24.37 -6.57
CA MET A 413 23.51 23.85 -6.73
C MET A 413 22.44 24.65 -5.96
N PHE A 414 22.81 25.56 -5.06
CA PHE A 414 21.86 26.22 -4.15
C PHE A 414 20.80 27.05 -4.86
N ASN A 415 21.12 27.61 -6.04
CA ASN A 415 20.15 28.33 -6.88
C ASN A 415 19.03 27.43 -7.45
N HIS A 416 19.14 26.11 -7.31
CA HIS A 416 18.15 25.12 -7.77
C HIS A 416 17.40 24.44 -6.61
N PHE A 417 17.71 24.79 -5.36
CA PHE A 417 17.04 24.22 -4.19
C PHE A 417 15.85 25.10 -3.74
N PRO A 418 14.71 24.50 -3.34
CA PRO A 418 13.62 25.23 -2.70
C PRO A 418 14.08 25.97 -1.44
N GLU A 419 13.46 27.11 -1.15
CA GLU A 419 13.85 28.00 -0.04
C GLU A 419 13.78 27.28 1.33
N GLU A 420 12.87 26.32 1.51
CA GLU A 420 12.76 25.52 2.73
C GLU A 420 13.92 24.53 2.91
N ILE A 421 14.50 24.04 1.81
CA ILE A 421 15.70 23.19 1.84
C ILE A 421 16.90 24.02 2.28
N LEU A 422 17.07 25.20 1.68
CA LEU A 422 18.15 26.13 2.02
C LEU A 422 18.08 26.53 3.49
N TYR A 423 16.89 26.90 3.98
CA TYR A 423 16.67 27.21 5.40
C TYR A 423 16.99 26.04 6.34
N GLN A 424 16.64 24.80 5.98
CA GLN A 424 16.99 23.62 6.78
C GLN A 424 18.51 23.40 6.83
N ILE A 425 19.22 23.49 5.70
CA ILE A 425 20.69 23.37 5.64
C ILE A 425 21.35 24.43 6.53
N PHE A 426 20.93 25.69 6.40
CA PHE A 426 21.42 26.81 7.22
C PHE A 426 21.17 26.60 8.72
N SER A 427 19.96 26.18 9.09
CA SER A 427 19.60 25.92 10.49
C SER A 427 20.46 24.81 11.09
N ARG A 428 20.70 23.73 10.34
CA ARG A 428 21.58 22.62 10.76
C ARG A 428 23.05 23.02 10.86
N LEU A 429 23.58 23.79 9.90
CA LEU A 429 24.95 24.33 9.98
C LEU A 429 25.14 25.23 11.20
N SER A 430 24.17 26.14 11.45
CA SER A 430 24.17 27.03 12.60
C SER A 430 24.14 26.25 13.93
N GLN A 431 23.25 25.26 14.05
CA GLN A 431 23.16 24.37 15.23
C GLN A 431 24.42 23.52 15.45
N ALA A 432 25.06 23.07 14.36
CA ALA A 432 26.30 22.31 14.41
C ALA A 432 27.57 23.17 14.61
N GLY A 433 27.45 24.50 14.64
CA GLY A 433 28.59 25.41 14.70
C GLY A 433 29.50 25.35 13.47
N LYS A 434 28.99 24.87 12.33
CA LYS A 434 29.72 24.74 11.06
C LYS A 434 29.72 26.06 10.29
N LEU A 435 30.70 26.22 9.40
CA LEU A 435 30.78 27.35 8.48
C LEU A 435 29.55 27.42 7.57
N ILE A 436 29.06 28.63 7.34
CA ILE A 436 27.90 28.90 6.49
C ILE A 436 28.39 29.61 5.22
N PRO A 437 28.24 29.03 4.02
CA PRO A 437 28.65 29.68 2.78
C PRO A 437 27.86 30.97 2.54
N LEU A 438 28.54 32.04 2.12
CA LEU A 438 27.91 33.34 1.82
C LEU A 438 26.72 33.26 0.86
N GLN A 439 26.77 32.39 -0.16
CA GLN A 439 25.64 32.21 -1.09
C GLN A 439 24.39 31.65 -0.39
N LEU A 440 24.55 30.77 0.62
CA LEU A 440 23.44 30.22 1.38
C LEU A 440 22.79 31.29 2.27
N ASP A 441 23.60 32.04 3.02
CA ASP A 441 23.14 33.16 3.86
C ASP A 441 22.44 34.23 3.01
N TYR A 442 23.01 34.62 1.86
CA TYR A 442 22.42 35.56 0.91
C TYR A 442 21.07 35.11 0.37
N LEU A 443 20.95 33.85 -0.07
CA LEU A 443 19.70 33.31 -0.63
C LEU A 443 18.58 33.31 0.42
N ILE A 444 18.88 32.93 1.67
CA ILE A 444 17.86 32.85 2.72
C ILE A 444 17.49 34.23 3.26
N ARG A 445 18.43 35.18 3.34
CA ARG A 445 18.11 36.59 3.64
C ARG A 445 17.23 37.27 2.57
N LYS A 446 17.12 36.68 1.38
CA LYS A 446 16.20 37.09 0.31
C LYS A 446 14.92 36.26 0.20
N SER A 447 14.83 35.16 0.92
CA SER A 447 13.65 34.28 0.98
C SER A 447 12.55 34.87 1.86
N TYR A 448 11.33 34.33 1.76
CA TYR A 448 10.26 34.67 2.71
C TYR A 448 10.52 34.15 4.15
N LEU A 449 11.61 33.39 4.36
CA LEU A 449 12.03 32.84 5.65
C LEU A 449 13.09 33.72 6.36
N ALA A 450 13.44 34.88 5.81
CA ALA A 450 14.47 35.78 6.35
C ALA A 450 14.26 36.15 7.84
N ASP A 451 13.01 36.38 8.27
CA ASP A 451 12.69 36.69 9.68
C ASP A 451 12.98 35.52 10.63
N GLN A 452 12.91 34.27 10.14
CA GLN A 452 13.20 33.07 10.95
C GLN A 452 14.70 32.90 11.18
N VAL A 453 15.55 33.37 10.26
CA VAL A 453 17.02 33.38 10.41
C VAL A 453 17.46 34.21 11.61
N ALA A 454 16.83 35.37 11.84
CA ALA A 454 17.13 36.22 12.99
C ALA A 454 16.92 35.47 14.33
N LEU A 455 15.88 34.64 14.42
CA LEU A 455 15.56 33.84 15.60
C LEU A 455 16.58 32.71 15.83
N VAL A 456 17.04 32.04 14.77
CA VAL A 456 18.08 31.00 14.84
C VAL A 456 19.42 31.59 15.28
N LEU A 457 19.80 32.74 14.72
CA LEU A 457 21.04 33.43 15.11
C LEU A 457 20.96 34.01 16.53
N SER A 458 19.79 34.44 17.02
CA SER A 458 19.64 34.95 18.38
C SER A 458 19.67 33.87 19.47
N THR A 459 19.44 32.60 19.11
CA THR A 459 19.35 31.48 20.06
C THR A 459 20.64 30.65 20.15
N ASN A 460 21.51 30.68 19.14
CA ASN A 460 22.79 29.98 19.13
C ASN A 460 23.95 30.84 19.68
N LYS A 461 24.45 30.50 20.87
CA LYS A 461 25.65 31.15 21.46
C LYS A 461 26.98 30.84 20.75
N ASN A 462 26.98 29.85 19.86
CA ASN A 462 28.14 29.43 19.06
C ASN A 462 27.89 29.68 17.55
N GLY A 463 27.26 30.81 17.19
CA GLY A 463 26.83 31.08 15.82
C GLY A 463 27.90 30.83 14.76
N GLY A 464 27.59 29.96 13.79
CA GLY A 464 28.50 29.55 12.73
C GLY A 464 29.08 30.74 11.96
N THR A 465 30.38 30.70 11.69
CA THR A 465 31.10 31.76 11.00
C THR A 465 30.73 31.77 9.51
N ILE A 466 30.57 32.98 8.95
CA ILE A 466 30.29 33.17 7.52
C ILE A 466 31.64 33.35 6.80
N GLU A 467 31.91 32.55 5.77
CA GLU A 467 33.14 32.63 4.97
C GLU A 467 32.86 32.58 3.45
N GLU A 468 33.80 33.15 2.69
CA GLU A 468 33.86 33.06 1.23
C GLU A 468 34.27 31.65 0.77
N THR A 469 33.73 31.24 -0.38
CA THR A 469 34.16 30.00 -1.04
C THR A 469 35.65 30.09 -1.42
N PRO A 470 36.49 29.11 -1.07
CA PRO A 470 37.80 28.98 -1.69
C PRO A 470 37.62 28.86 -3.21
N ASN A 471 38.37 29.64 -3.99
CA ASN A 471 38.33 29.55 -5.45
C ASN A 471 38.61 28.10 -5.89
N PRO A 472 37.81 27.52 -6.80
CA PRO A 472 38.12 26.22 -7.36
C PRO A 472 39.40 26.30 -8.20
N ILE A 473 40.33 25.38 -7.94
CA ILE A 473 41.51 25.08 -8.77
C ILE A 473 41.16 23.89 -9.66
#